data_AF-A0A540NNN1-F1
#
_entry.id   AF-A0A540NNN1-F1
#
_cell.length_a   1.000
_cell.length_b   1.000
_cell.length_c   1.000
_cell.angle_alpha   90.00
_cell.angle_beta   90.00
_cell.angle_gamma   90.00
#
_symmetry.space_group_name_H-M   'P 1'
#
loop_
_entity.id
_entity.type
_entity.pdbx_description
1 polymer ?
#
loop_
_entity_poly.entity_id
_entity_poly.type
_entity_poly.pdbx_seq_one_letter_code
_entity_poly.pdbx_strand_id
1 'polypeptide(L)'
;MLLMKFSTPYGNSYIRGDQLSARSCYNTSVKQQHLSVPKETLSIHDQVIKTSLDKANLDLHSGNSQPDDPRDDSFIQQAQPAEELKVSISKDYPDRMVKLGTTLSPLIQLALISFLQENTEVFAWSYEDMLGISPDIIYHRLSIDPKTKPVRHKRISYDAERYEAMKAEVEKLKCIGFVREINYPMWVANVVLVKNNPIKKSLLL
;
A
#
# COMPACT_ATOMS: atom_id res chain seq x y z
N MET A 1 -15.74 0.21 -7.62
CA MET A 1 -16.31 1.57 -7.41
C MET A 1 -16.11 1.93 -5.94
N LEU A 2 -15.23 2.88 -5.62
CA LEU A 2 -14.84 3.18 -4.23
C LEU A 2 -15.75 4.27 -3.65
N LEU A 3 -16.48 3.95 -2.58
CA LEU A 3 -17.40 4.87 -1.87
C LEU A 3 -16.97 4.93 -0.41
N MET A 4 -16.58 6.11 0.06
CA MET A 4 -16.21 6.33 1.46
C MET A 4 -17.37 6.99 2.20
N LYS A 5 -17.78 6.40 3.32
CA LYS A 5 -18.81 6.93 4.21
C LYS A 5 -18.17 7.44 5.49
N PHE A 6 -18.52 8.64 5.94
CA PHE A 6 -18.04 9.21 7.20
C PHE A 6 -19.14 10.02 7.88
N SER A 7 -19.09 10.11 9.20
CA SER A 7 -20.11 10.79 10.01
C SER A 7 -19.79 12.27 10.17
N THR A 8 -20.79 13.12 9.94
CA THR A 8 -20.74 14.56 10.16
C THR A 8 -21.81 14.98 11.17
N PRO A 9 -21.75 16.19 11.77
CA PRO A 9 -22.75 16.68 12.72
C PRO A 9 -24.19 16.71 12.16
N TYR A 10 -24.35 16.66 10.85
CA TYR A 10 -25.65 16.68 10.14
C TYR A 10 -26.06 15.30 9.60
N GLY A 11 -25.32 14.24 9.94
CA GLY A 11 -25.57 12.87 9.48
C GLY A 11 -24.40 12.27 8.71
N ASN A 12 -24.63 11.10 8.10
CA ASN A 12 -23.58 10.41 7.35
C ASN A 12 -23.43 11.02 5.96
N SER A 13 -22.20 11.41 5.59
CA SER A 13 -21.82 11.87 4.26
C SER A 13 -21.11 10.76 3.48
N TYR A 14 -21.12 10.89 2.15
CA TYR A 14 -20.55 9.92 1.22
C TYR A 14 -19.69 10.64 0.19
N ILE A 15 -18.42 10.24 0.05
CA ILE A 15 -17.54 10.67 -1.03
C ILE A 15 -17.36 9.50 -2.00
N ARG A 16 -17.61 9.77 -3.28
CA ARG A 16 -17.40 8.81 -4.36
C ARG A 16 -16.07 9.13 -5.06
N GLY A 17 -15.18 8.15 -5.12
CA GLY A 17 -13.98 8.26 -5.95
C GLY A 17 -14.32 8.06 -7.42
N ASP A 18 -13.99 9.05 -8.26
CA ASP A 18 -14.00 8.89 -9.71
C ASP A 18 -12.68 8.26 -10.15
N GLN A 19 -12.73 6.97 -10.46
CA GLN A 19 -11.57 6.19 -10.84
C GLN A 19 -11.02 6.59 -12.22
N LEU A 20 -11.86 7.10 -13.13
CA LEU A 20 -11.42 7.57 -14.44
C LEU A 20 -10.63 8.87 -14.29
N SER A 21 -11.16 9.82 -13.50
CA SER A 21 -10.45 11.05 -13.18
C SER A 21 -9.13 10.77 -12.46
N ALA A 22 -9.12 9.89 -11.45
CA ALA A 22 -7.89 9.52 -10.74
C ALA A 22 -6.84 8.90 -11.68
N ARG A 23 -7.26 8.02 -12.60
CA ARG A 23 -6.38 7.38 -13.59
C ARG A 23 -5.87 8.38 -14.63
N SER A 24 -6.73 9.30 -15.08
CA SER A 24 -6.36 10.38 -15.99
C SER A 24 -5.33 11.33 -15.35
N CYS A 25 -5.55 11.73 -14.10
CA CYS A 25 -4.60 12.55 -13.34
C CYS A 25 -3.24 11.86 -13.16
N TYR A 26 -3.24 10.56 -12.80
CA TYR A 26 -2.01 9.77 -12.70
C TYR A 26 -1.25 9.72 -14.04
N ASN A 27 -1.93 9.34 -15.12
CA ASN A 27 -1.34 9.28 -16.45
C ASN A 27 -0.81 10.63 -16.93
N THR A 28 -1.51 11.72 -16.62
CA THR A 28 -1.10 13.08 -16.99
C THR A 28 0.12 13.52 -16.19
N SER A 29 0.16 13.24 -14.88
CA SER A 29 1.32 13.54 -14.04
C SER A 29 2.57 12.77 -14.48
N VAL A 30 2.42 11.52 -14.93
CA VAL A 30 3.53 10.72 -15.43
C VAL A 30 4.01 11.23 -16.80
N LYS A 31 3.10 11.68 -17.67
CA LYS A 31 3.45 12.25 -18.99
C LYS A 31 4.07 13.65 -18.90
N GLN A 32 3.65 14.47 -17.93
CA GLN A 32 4.16 15.84 -17.75
C GLN A 32 5.62 15.90 -17.28
N GLN A 33 6.18 14.82 -16.72
CA GLN A 33 7.60 14.78 -16.32
C GLN A 33 8.57 14.87 -17.51
N HIS A 34 8.10 14.72 -18.75
CA HIS A 34 8.92 14.83 -19.96
C HIS A 34 8.93 16.25 -20.58
N LEU A 35 8.17 17.20 -20.03
CA LEU A 35 8.18 18.60 -20.49
C LEU A 35 8.73 19.49 -19.37
N SER A 36 9.77 20.23 -19.69
CA SER A 36 10.54 21.05 -18.78
C SER A 36 9.79 22.32 -18.32
N VAL A 37 10.00 22.67 -17.03
CA VAL A 37 9.86 23.99 -16.36
C VAL A 37 8.45 24.40 -15.83
N PRO A 38 8.31 25.22 -14.75
CA PRO A 38 8.89 25.21 -13.39
C PRO A 38 7.82 24.91 -12.30
N LYS A 39 8.24 24.56 -11.08
CA LYS A 39 7.34 24.33 -9.94
C LYS A 39 6.83 25.67 -9.38
N GLU A 40 5.60 26.05 -9.69
CA GLU A 40 4.88 27.08 -8.94
C GLU A 40 4.12 26.44 -7.77
N THR A 41 4.46 26.92 -6.57
CA THR A 41 3.86 26.60 -5.29
C THR A 41 2.36 26.91 -5.30
N LEU A 42 1.53 25.95 -4.90
CA LEU A 42 0.08 26.08 -4.76
C LEU A 42 -0.26 27.20 -3.75
N SER A 43 -0.51 28.40 -4.25
CA SER A 43 -1.20 29.46 -3.51
C SER A 43 -2.70 29.22 -3.62
N ILE A 44 -3.36 28.99 -2.49
CA ILE A 44 -4.82 28.96 -2.41
C ILE A 44 -5.30 30.40 -2.55
N HIS A 45 -5.99 30.70 -3.65
CA HIS A 45 -6.81 31.91 -3.73
C HIS A 45 -8.27 31.52 -3.93
N ASP A 46 -9.11 32.06 -3.06
CA ASP A 46 -10.52 31.81 -2.95
C ASP A 46 -11.32 32.63 -3.98
N GLN A 47 -12.32 31.96 -4.56
CA GLN A 47 -13.56 32.49 -5.16
C GLN A 47 -13.47 33.35 -6.45
N VAL A 48 -14.24 32.95 -7.47
CA VAL A 48 -15.51 33.60 -7.87
C VAL A 48 -15.89 33.14 -9.28
N ILE A 49 -17.10 32.62 -9.42
CA ILE A 49 -17.77 32.30 -10.69
C ILE A 49 -17.91 33.58 -11.52
N LYS A 50 -17.39 33.57 -12.76
CA LYS A 50 -17.88 34.43 -13.84
C LYS A 50 -18.06 33.61 -15.11
N THR A 51 -19.33 33.40 -15.45
CA THR A 51 -19.85 33.00 -16.76
C THR A 51 -19.58 34.08 -17.81
N SER A 52 -19.17 33.67 -19.01
CA SER A 52 -19.55 34.20 -20.34
C SER A 52 -18.48 33.78 -21.35
N LEU A 53 -18.73 32.74 -22.14
CA LEU A 53 -19.11 32.83 -23.55
C LEU A 53 -17.98 33.41 -24.43
N ASP A 54 -17.22 32.53 -25.08
CA ASP A 54 -17.14 32.58 -26.54
C ASP A 54 -16.74 31.22 -27.14
N LYS A 55 -17.41 30.93 -28.24
CA LYS A 55 -17.48 29.66 -28.99
C LYS A 55 -16.27 29.45 -29.89
N ALA A 56 -15.97 28.18 -30.15
CA ALA A 56 -15.60 27.55 -31.44
C ALA A 56 -14.67 26.36 -31.15
N ASN A 57 -14.81 25.13 -31.62
CA ASN A 57 -15.69 24.41 -32.55
C ASN A 57 -15.63 22.93 -32.08
N LEU A 58 -16.75 22.22 -31.91
CA LEU A 58 -17.25 21.26 -32.89
C LEU A 58 -16.13 20.48 -33.59
N ASP A 59 -15.91 19.23 -33.17
CA ASP A 59 -16.09 18.10 -34.08
C ASP A 59 -16.47 16.83 -33.31
N LEU A 60 -17.73 16.44 -33.55
CA LEU A 60 -18.29 15.13 -33.24
C LEU A 60 -17.63 14.11 -34.16
N HIS A 61 -16.79 13.22 -33.62
CA HIS A 61 -16.42 12.00 -34.33
C HIS A 61 -17.19 10.81 -33.74
N SER A 62 -18.21 10.41 -34.50
CA SER A 62 -18.76 9.07 -34.70
C SER A 62 -18.70 8.08 -33.52
N GLY A 63 -19.89 7.80 -32.97
CA GLY A 63 -20.13 6.70 -32.03
C GLY A 63 -19.94 5.33 -32.68
N ASN A 64 -18.71 4.81 -32.61
CA ASN A 64 -18.40 3.42 -32.95
C ASN A 64 -17.18 2.87 -32.16
N SER A 65 -17.03 3.23 -30.88
CA SER A 65 -16.07 2.57 -30.00
C SER A 65 -16.73 1.39 -29.28
N GLN A 66 -16.22 0.20 -29.59
CA GLN A 66 -16.51 -1.07 -28.92
C GLN A 66 -16.42 -0.90 -27.39
N PRO A 67 -17.28 -1.56 -26.58
CA PRO A 67 -17.12 -1.53 -25.13
C PRO A 67 -15.76 -2.13 -24.77
N ASP A 68 -14.91 -1.36 -24.08
CA ASP A 68 -13.60 -1.83 -23.61
C ASP A 68 -13.81 -3.05 -22.69
N ASP A 69 -13.45 -4.26 -23.17
CA ASP A 69 -13.43 -5.47 -22.36
C ASP A 69 -12.30 -5.33 -21.33
N PRO A 70 -12.56 -5.42 -20.02
CA PRO A 70 -11.54 -5.32 -18.99
C PRO A 70 -10.47 -6.44 -19.01
N ARG A 71 -10.53 -7.35 -19.99
CA ARG A 71 -9.55 -8.41 -20.27
C ARG A 71 -8.65 -8.12 -21.47
N ASP A 72 -8.85 -7.02 -22.20
CA ASP A 72 -7.99 -6.64 -23.31
C ASP A 72 -6.71 -5.97 -22.78
N ASP A 73 -5.61 -6.74 -22.75
CA ASP A 73 -4.28 -6.30 -22.33
C ASP A 73 -3.54 -5.49 -23.41
N SER A 74 -4.18 -5.18 -24.54
CA SER A 74 -3.53 -4.41 -25.60
C SER A 74 -3.35 -2.94 -25.16
N PHE A 75 -2.08 -2.53 -25.05
CA PHE A 75 -1.57 -1.20 -24.70
C PHE A 75 -1.42 -0.84 -23.21
N ILE A 76 -1.07 -1.80 -22.35
CA ILE A 76 -0.20 -1.45 -21.21
C ILE A 76 1.20 -1.17 -21.78
N GLN A 77 1.49 0.10 -22.12
CA GLN A 77 2.88 0.55 -22.17
C GLN A 77 3.44 0.37 -20.77
N GLN A 78 4.13 -0.75 -20.54
CA GLN A 78 4.94 -0.95 -19.36
C GLN A 78 5.93 0.21 -19.30
N ALA A 79 5.91 0.96 -18.20
CA ALA A 79 6.96 1.91 -17.90
C ALA A 79 8.29 1.16 -18.00
N GLN A 80 9.22 1.70 -18.79
CA GLN A 80 10.58 1.14 -18.82
C GLN A 80 11.19 1.27 -17.42
N PRO A 81 12.04 0.32 -16.99
CA PRO A 81 12.69 0.41 -15.69
C PRO A 81 13.45 1.75 -15.63
N ALA A 82 13.10 2.61 -14.67
CA ALA A 82 13.97 3.71 -14.33
C ALA A 82 15.32 3.11 -13.93
N GLU A 83 16.43 3.67 -14.40
CA GLU A 83 17.74 3.25 -13.90
C GLU A 83 17.76 3.49 -12.38
N GLU A 84 18.05 2.43 -11.64
CA GLU A 84 17.95 2.39 -10.17
C GLU A 84 19.36 2.27 -9.58
N LEU A 85 19.78 3.28 -8.80
CA LEU A 85 21.00 3.23 -8.00
C LEU A 85 20.70 2.50 -6.67
N LYS A 86 21.46 1.44 -6.36
CA LYS A 86 21.38 0.77 -5.05
C LYS A 86 22.34 1.42 -4.07
N VAL A 87 21.81 1.91 -2.95
CA VAL A 87 22.60 2.57 -1.89
C VAL A 87 22.40 1.85 -0.56
N SER A 88 23.49 1.64 0.17
CA SER A 88 23.45 1.13 1.54
C SER A 88 23.13 2.25 2.52
N ILE A 89 22.16 2.00 3.40
CA ILE A 89 21.67 2.98 4.37
C ILE A 89 22.24 2.72 5.77
N SER A 90 22.72 1.51 6.06
CA SER A 90 23.34 1.20 7.35
C SER A 90 24.85 0.98 7.19
N LYS A 91 25.65 1.61 8.05
CA LYS A 91 27.10 1.37 8.11
C LYS A 91 27.44 0.00 8.68
N ASP A 92 26.60 -0.51 9.57
CA ASP A 92 26.81 -1.77 10.27
C ASP A 92 26.29 -2.96 9.48
N TYR A 93 25.27 -2.74 8.64
CA TYR A 93 24.59 -3.78 7.87
C TYR A 93 24.57 -3.41 6.37
N PRO A 94 25.57 -3.86 5.58
CA PRO A 94 25.71 -3.49 4.18
C PRO A 94 24.58 -4.05 3.28
N ASP A 95 23.86 -5.07 3.74
CA ASP A 95 22.71 -5.68 3.09
C ASP A 95 21.44 -4.82 3.16
N ARG A 96 21.40 -3.82 4.04
CA ARG A 96 20.30 -2.84 4.17
C ARG A 96 20.36 -1.80 3.05
N MET A 97 19.94 -2.21 1.84
CA MET A 97 19.99 -1.39 0.63
C MET A 97 18.62 -0.87 0.19
N VAL A 98 18.59 0.36 -0.32
CA VAL A 98 17.43 0.95 -1.00
C VAL A 98 17.81 1.36 -2.42
N LYS A 99 16.81 1.33 -3.29
CA LYS A 99 16.92 1.75 -4.68
C LYS A 99 16.44 3.18 -4.84
N LEU A 100 17.27 4.02 -5.46
CA LEU A 100 16.95 5.40 -5.76
C LEU A 100 16.93 5.59 -7.28
N GLY A 101 15.96 6.35 -7.79
CA GLY A 101 15.91 6.68 -9.21
C GLY A 101 17.07 7.59 -9.61
N THR A 102 17.72 7.29 -10.74
CA THR A 102 18.81 8.13 -11.29
C THR A 102 18.33 9.46 -11.86
N THR A 103 17.02 9.65 -12.00
CA THR A 103 16.41 10.92 -12.45
C THR A 103 16.48 12.03 -11.40
N LEU A 104 16.90 11.73 -10.18
CA LEU A 104 17.08 12.71 -9.11
C LEU A 104 18.37 13.53 -9.32
N SER A 105 18.28 14.84 -9.06
CA SER A 105 19.46 15.70 -9.00
C SER A 105 20.46 15.16 -7.97
N PRO A 106 21.79 15.19 -8.24
CA PRO A 106 22.80 14.70 -7.30
C PRO A 106 22.69 15.29 -5.89
N LEU A 107 22.32 16.58 -5.79
CA LEU A 107 22.12 17.25 -4.51
C LEU A 107 20.98 16.62 -3.69
N ILE A 108 19.85 16.36 -4.37
CA ILE A 108 18.67 15.75 -3.75
C ILE A 108 18.96 14.29 -3.40
N GLN A 109 19.67 13.57 -4.26
CA GLN A 109 20.06 12.20 -4.02
C GLN A 109 20.92 12.08 -2.76
N LEU A 110 21.93 12.94 -2.59
CA LEU A 110 22.76 12.96 -1.39
C LEU A 110 21.97 13.33 -0.13
N ALA A 111 21.11 14.34 -0.21
CA ALA A 111 20.25 14.74 0.91
C ALA A 111 19.31 13.59 1.32
N LEU A 112 18.73 12.88 0.36
CA LEU A 112 17.87 11.72 0.60
C LEU A 112 18.64 10.56 1.21
N ILE A 113 19.86 10.28 0.74
CA ILE A 113 20.72 9.25 1.34
C ILE A 113 21.02 9.59 2.79
N SER A 114 21.43 10.83 3.10
CA SER A 114 21.69 11.27 4.49
C SER A 114 20.45 11.08 5.36
N PHE A 115 19.29 11.54 4.87
CA PHE A 115 18.02 11.41 5.58
C PHE A 115 17.67 9.95 5.87
N LEU A 116 17.82 9.06 4.89
CA LEU A 116 17.57 7.63 5.08
C LEU A 116 18.56 7.01 6.09
N GLN A 117 19.83 7.41 6.05
CA GLN A 117 20.88 6.96 6.97
C GLN A 117 20.63 7.42 8.41
N GLU A 118 20.06 8.61 8.58
CA GLU A 118 19.68 9.15 9.88
C GLU A 118 18.44 8.47 10.48
N ASN A 119 17.58 7.87 9.65
CA ASN A 119 16.31 7.26 10.05
C ASN A 119 16.29 5.74 9.77
N THR A 120 17.43 5.05 9.93
CA THR A 120 17.57 3.61 9.66
C THR A 120 16.63 2.73 10.48
N GLU A 121 16.25 3.20 11.67
CA GLU A 121 15.41 2.54 12.67
C GLU A 121 13.92 2.53 12.31
N VAL A 122 13.50 3.39 11.37
CA VAL A 122 12.10 3.42 10.90
C VAL A 122 11.78 2.23 9.99
N PHE A 123 12.80 1.60 9.43
CA PHE A 123 12.66 0.46 8.52
C PHE A 123 12.67 -0.87 9.26
N ALA A 124 11.75 -1.75 8.87
CA ALA A 124 11.75 -3.13 9.31
C ALA A 124 12.60 -3.99 8.37
N TRP A 125 13.82 -4.31 8.77
CA TRP A 125 14.74 -5.15 8.00
C TRP A 125 14.51 -6.64 8.25
N SER A 126 14.01 -6.95 9.44
CA SER A 126 13.61 -8.26 9.90
C SER A 126 12.26 -8.20 10.62
N TYR A 127 11.71 -9.36 10.97
CA TYR A 127 10.51 -9.43 11.80
C TYR A 127 10.72 -8.90 13.21
N GLU A 128 11.95 -8.89 13.71
CA GLU A 128 12.31 -8.40 15.05
C GLU A 128 12.23 -6.87 15.12
N ASP A 129 12.48 -6.19 14.01
CA ASP A 129 12.40 -4.72 13.92
C ASP A 129 10.95 -4.21 13.91
N MET A 130 9.96 -5.10 13.69
CA MET A 130 8.54 -4.76 13.66
C MET A 130 7.91 -4.75 15.06
N LEU A 131 8.44 -3.93 15.99
CA LEU A 131 8.02 -3.96 17.40
C LEU A 131 6.56 -3.56 17.70
N GLY A 132 5.76 -3.24 16.67
CA GLY A 132 4.34 -2.92 16.82
C GLY A 132 4.11 -1.70 17.71
N ILE A 133 2.84 -1.46 18.05
CA ILE A 133 2.47 -0.44 19.05
C ILE A 133 2.17 -1.17 20.36
N SER A 134 2.71 -0.69 21.48
CA SER A 134 2.44 -1.29 22.78
C SER A 134 0.93 -1.33 23.06
N PRO A 135 0.38 -2.46 23.54
CA PRO A 135 -1.01 -2.56 23.98
C PRO A 135 -1.39 -1.55 25.08
N ASP A 136 -0.41 -1.05 25.83
CA ASP A 136 -0.62 -0.01 26.85
C ASP A 136 -0.98 1.35 26.24
N ILE A 137 -0.57 1.58 24.98
CA ILE A 137 -0.85 2.81 24.22
C ILE A 137 -2.20 2.67 23.52
N ILE A 138 -2.36 1.59 22.74
CA ILE A 138 -3.59 1.35 21.98
C ILE A 138 -3.77 -0.16 21.78
N TYR A 139 -5.01 -0.62 21.95
CA TYR A 139 -5.39 -1.98 21.62
C TYR A 139 -6.72 -1.97 20.86
N HIS A 140 -6.90 -2.96 19.99
CA HIS A 140 -8.17 -3.18 19.33
C HIS A 140 -9.05 -4.11 20.15
N ARG A 141 -10.28 -3.70 20.44
CA ARG A 141 -11.32 -4.56 21.02
C ARG A 141 -12.28 -5.00 19.93
N LEU A 142 -12.27 -6.29 19.60
CA LEU A 142 -13.26 -6.86 18.69
C LEU A 142 -14.65 -6.78 19.33
N SER A 143 -15.59 -6.12 18.66
CA SER A 143 -16.98 -6.02 19.10
C SER A 143 -17.74 -7.28 18.70
N ILE A 144 -17.71 -8.29 19.57
CA ILE A 144 -18.44 -9.55 19.39
C ILE A 144 -19.77 -9.46 20.13
N ASP A 145 -20.87 -9.90 19.51
CA ASP A 145 -22.16 -10.05 20.21
C ASP A 145 -22.01 -11.06 21.37
N PRO A 146 -22.26 -10.67 22.63
CA PRO A 146 -22.16 -11.55 23.79
C PRO A 146 -23.00 -12.82 23.71
N LYS A 147 -24.05 -12.85 22.86
CA LYS A 147 -24.90 -14.03 22.65
C LYS A 147 -24.25 -15.07 21.74
N THR A 148 -23.17 -14.72 21.04
CA THR A 148 -22.48 -15.61 20.11
C THR A 148 -21.72 -16.67 20.90
N LYS A 149 -21.98 -17.94 20.58
CA LYS A 149 -21.28 -19.06 21.21
C LYS A 149 -19.86 -19.17 20.66
N PRO A 150 -18.85 -19.39 21.52
CA PRO A 150 -17.49 -19.63 21.07
C PRO A 150 -17.41 -20.94 20.28
N VAL A 151 -16.63 -20.91 19.19
CA VAL A 151 -16.43 -22.08 18.32
C VAL A 151 -15.01 -22.58 18.44
N ARG A 152 -14.88 -23.88 18.74
CA ARG A 152 -13.62 -24.62 18.73
C ARG A 152 -13.59 -25.57 17.55
N HIS A 153 -12.84 -25.23 16.52
CA HIS A 153 -12.63 -26.12 15.38
C HIS A 153 -11.83 -27.36 15.81
N LYS A 154 -12.20 -28.51 15.24
CA LYS A 154 -11.46 -29.77 15.42
C LYS A 154 -10.08 -29.62 14.77
N ARG A 155 -9.03 -29.91 15.54
CA ARG A 155 -7.65 -29.90 15.05
C ARG A 155 -7.50 -30.84 13.86
N ILE A 156 -6.91 -30.32 12.78
CA ILE A 156 -6.56 -31.09 11.59
C ILE A 156 -5.18 -31.75 11.82
N SER A 157 -5.01 -32.97 11.31
CA SER A 157 -3.70 -33.62 11.25
C SER A 157 -2.94 -33.10 10.05
N TYR A 158 -1.69 -32.68 10.24
CA TYR A 158 -0.77 -32.32 9.17
C TYR A 158 0.25 -33.43 9.00
N ASP A 159 0.79 -33.56 7.78
CA ASP A 159 2.01 -34.32 7.54
C ASP A 159 3.21 -33.72 8.31
N ALA A 160 4.25 -34.53 8.49
CA ALA A 160 5.40 -34.15 9.31
C ALA A 160 6.08 -32.87 8.81
N GLU A 161 6.30 -32.75 7.50
CA GLU A 161 6.92 -31.58 6.87
C GLU A 161 6.12 -30.30 7.14
N ARG A 162 4.81 -30.34 6.91
CA ARG A 162 3.91 -29.20 7.21
C ARG A 162 3.87 -28.86 8.69
N TYR A 163 3.88 -29.85 9.57
CA TYR A 163 3.86 -29.61 11.00
C TYR A 163 5.15 -28.93 11.50
N GLU A 164 6.31 -29.36 11.00
CA GLU A 164 7.59 -28.74 11.32
C GLU A 164 7.65 -27.28 10.82
N ALA A 165 7.23 -27.02 9.59
CA ALA A 165 7.15 -25.66 9.06
C ALA A 165 6.22 -24.76 9.89
N MET A 166 5.05 -25.29 10.30
CA MET A 166 4.12 -24.57 11.17
C MET A 166 4.74 -24.29 12.55
N LYS A 167 5.41 -25.28 13.14
CA LYS A 167 6.06 -25.14 14.45
C LYS A 167 7.15 -24.06 14.40
N ALA A 168 8.01 -24.09 13.38
CA ALA A 168 9.07 -23.11 13.20
C ALA A 168 8.53 -21.68 13.06
N GLU A 169 7.48 -21.49 12.26
CA GLU A 169 6.86 -20.17 12.09
C GLU A 169 6.19 -19.68 13.40
N VAL A 170 5.48 -20.56 14.12
CA VAL A 170 4.87 -20.20 15.42
C VAL A 170 5.94 -19.84 16.45
N GLU A 171 7.05 -20.58 16.49
CA GLU A 171 8.17 -20.30 17.39
C GLU A 171 8.81 -18.95 17.08
N LYS A 172 9.04 -18.65 15.80
CA LYS A 172 9.51 -17.33 15.35
C LYS A 172 8.56 -16.21 15.76
N LEU A 173 7.25 -16.36 15.52
CA LEU A 173 6.24 -15.38 15.92
C LEU A 173 6.14 -15.22 17.45
N LYS A 174 6.43 -16.29 18.21
CA LYS A 174 6.47 -16.27 19.68
C LYS A 174 7.71 -15.52 20.17
N CYS A 175 8.88 -15.74 19.56
CA CYS A 175 10.11 -15.04 19.91
C CYS A 175 10.02 -13.53 19.71
N ILE A 176 9.39 -13.07 18.61
CA ILE A 176 9.15 -11.63 18.36
C ILE A 176 7.99 -11.04 19.19
N GLY A 177 7.28 -11.86 19.98
CA GLY A 177 6.18 -11.39 20.83
C GLY A 177 4.84 -11.13 20.10
N PHE A 178 4.71 -11.52 18.84
CA PHE A 178 3.46 -11.32 18.07
C PHE A 178 2.35 -12.29 18.49
N VAL A 179 2.74 -13.51 18.89
CA VAL A 179 1.82 -14.49 19.45
C VAL A 179 2.23 -14.85 20.87
N ARG A 180 1.23 -15.12 21.70
CA ARG A 180 1.41 -15.53 23.09
C ARG A 180 0.60 -16.77 23.38
N GLU A 181 1.09 -17.54 24.35
CA GLU A 181 0.40 -18.71 24.82
C GLU A 181 -0.82 -18.32 25.65
N ILE A 182 -1.94 -19.03 25.44
CA ILE A 182 -3.19 -18.83 26.16
C ILE A 182 -3.69 -20.16 26.71
N ASN A 183 -4.08 -20.15 27.98
CA ASN A 183 -4.61 -21.32 28.65
C ASN A 183 -6.12 -21.44 28.40
N TYR A 184 -6.57 -22.65 28.05
CA TYR A 184 -7.97 -23.01 27.87
C TYR A 184 -8.77 -22.07 26.93
N PRO A 185 -8.35 -21.89 25.66
CA PRO A 185 -9.07 -21.05 24.72
C PRO A 185 -10.44 -21.64 24.35
N MET A 186 -11.47 -20.81 24.43
CA MET A 186 -12.83 -21.16 23.99
C MET A 186 -13.01 -21.02 22.48
N TRP A 187 -12.24 -20.11 21.86
CA TRP A 187 -12.20 -19.89 20.40
C TRP A 187 -10.93 -20.52 19.84
N VAL A 188 -11.08 -21.47 18.90
CA VAL A 188 -9.93 -22.10 18.23
C VAL A 188 -10.24 -22.25 16.75
N ALA A 189 -9.38 -21.67 15.91
CA ALA A 189 -9.42 -21.85 14.46
C ALA A 189 -8.29 -22.81 14.03
N ASN A 190 -8.46 -23.43 12.86
CA ASN A 190 -7.44 -24.28 12.27
C ASN A 190 -6.44 -23.43 11.48
N VAL A 191 -5.16 -23.77 11.55
CA VAL A 191 -4.08 -23.11 10.80
C VAL A 191 -4.07 -23.63 9.36
N VAL A 192 -4.00 -22.75 8.38
CA VAL A 192 -3.93 -23.15 6.97
C VAL A 192 -2.58 -22.72 6.42
N LEU A 193 -1.83 -23.69 5.90
CA LEU A 193 -0.55 -23.43 5.24
C LEU A 193 -0.82 -23.05 3.79
N VAL A 194 -0.32 -21.88 3.39
CA VAL A 194 -0.45 -21.38 2.03
C VAL A 194 0.94 -21.24 1.44
N LYS A 195 1.18 -21.89 0.30
CA LYS A 195 2.42 -21.71 -0.46
C LYS A 195 2.39 -20.32 -1.10
N ASN A 196 3.34 -19.47 -0.74
CA ASN A 196 3.49 -18.18 -1.38
C ASN A 196 4.36 -18.33 -2.64
N ASN A 197 3.84 -17.90 -3.80
CA ASN A 197 4.60 -17.87 -5.04
C ASN A 197 5.30 -16.50 -5.17
N PRO A 198 6.64 -16.45 -5.32
CA PRO A 198 7.41 -15.21 -5.24
C PRO A 198 7.11 -14.18 -6.36
N ILE A 199 6.34 -14.55 -7.38
CA ILE A 199 5.97 -13.69 -8.52
C ILE A 199 5.03 -12.54 -8.10
N LYS A 200 4.32 -12.64 -6.98
CA LYS A 200 3.37 -11.62 -6.52
C LYS A 200 3.90 -10.70 -5.40
N LYS A 201 5.22 -10.49 -5.29
CA LYS A 201 5.74 -9.38 -4.49
C LYS A 201 5.61 -8.06 -5.26
N SER A 202 4.38 -7.56 -5.43
CA SER A 202 4.19 -6.12 -5.55
C SER A 202 4.28 -5.57 -4.14
N LEU A 203 5.49 -5.20 -3.73
CA LEU A 203 5.69 -4.29 -2.60
C LEU A 203 5.14 -2.95 -3.06
N LEU A 204 3.88 -2.67 -2.71
CA LEU A 204 3.40 -1.31 -2.63
C LEU A 204 3.80 -0.82 -1.24
N LEU A 205 4.78 0.08 -1.20
CA LEU A 205 4.91 1.07 -0.13
C LEU A 205 3.65 1.93 -0.09
#